data_AF-A0A941A9Q7-F1
#
_entry.id   AF-A0A941A9Q7-F1
#
_cell.length_a   1.000
_cell.length_b   1.000
_cell.length_c   1.000
_cell.angle_alpha   90.00
_cell.angle_beta   90.00
_cell.angle_gamma   90.00
#
_symmetry.space_group_name_H-M   'P 1'
#
loop_
_entity.id
_entity.type
_entity.pdbx_description
1 polymer ?
#
loop_
_entity_poly.entity_id
_entity_poly.type
_entity_poly.pdbx_seq_one_letter_code
_entity_poly.pdbx_strand_id
1 'polypeptide(L)'
;MDPMVFTLMVAFMGWKVALGFLILTSVFSVVFGVLLEKMGWADQVKNVRIKGCGCEQSEEIPEGFNDRLKLSFGKAWADFKAVFIYMVIGVGIGAAIYGYLPADLLAKVAGPDNPYAVIVVAIFGMPLYIRVESAIPIGLALMEKGASIGAVIALIISGVGIA
;
A
#
# COMPACT_ATOMS: atom_id res chain seq x y z
N MET A 1 2.90 4.90 9.68
CA MET A 1 2.87 5.93 8.61
C MET A 1 4.16 5.78 7.82
N ASP A 2 4.08 5.67 6.50
CA ASP A 2 5.28 5.57 5.65
C ASP A 2 6.06 6.90 5.73
N PRO A 3 7.39 6.88 5.96
CA PRO A 3 8.19 8.09 6.09
C PRO A 3 8.12 8.99 4.85
N MET A 4 7.86 8.44 3.65
CA MET A 4 7.63 9.24 2.45
C MET A 4 6.36 10.09 2.57
N VAL A 5 5.28 9.51 3.11
CA VAL A 5 3.99 10.20 3.24
C VAL A 5 4.08 11.36 4.22
N PHE A 6 4.79 11.12 5.32
CA PHE A 6 5.06 12.17 6.30
C PHE A 6 5.86 13.31 5.67
N THR A 7 6.86 12.97 4.84
CA THR A 7 7.70 13.97 4.16
C THR A 7 6.90 14.79 3.14
N LEU A 8 6.07 14.14 2.31
CA LEU A 8 5.22 14.85 1.34
C LEU A 8 4.17 15.75 2.01
N MET A 9 3.55 15.30 3.11
CA MET A 9 2.61 16.13 3.87
C MET A 9 3.27 17.39 4.44
N VAL A 10 4.47 17.25 5.02
CA VAL A 10 5.22 18.40 5.52
C VAL A 10 5.55 19.36 4.38
N ALA A 11 5.92 18.83 3.20
CA ALA A 11 6.28 19.65 2.04
C ALA A 11 5.08 20.42 1.44
N PHE A 12 3.92 19.78 1.25
CA PHE A 12 2.78 20.39 0.57
C PHE A 12 1.78 21.10 1.51
N MET A 13 1.55 20.56 2.71
CA MET A 13 0.52 21.06 3.65
C MET A 13 1.11 21.74 4.90
N GLY A 14 2.44 21.68 5.05
CA GLY A 14 3.15 22.30 6.16
C GLY A 14 3.10 21.49 7.46
N TRP A 15 3.97 21.88 8.40
CA TRP A 15 4.23 21.15 9.64
C TRP A 15 3.00 20.97 10.54
N LYS A 16 2.08 21.95 10.57
CA LYS A 16 0.88 21.90 11.40
C LYS A 16 -0.09 20.80 10.98
N VAL A 17 -0.24 20.59 9.67
CA VAL A 17 -1.17 19.58 9.13
C VAL A 17 -0.56 18.18 9.26
N ALA A 18 0.75 18.04 9.01
CA ALA A 18 1.50 16.79 9.21
C ALA A 18 1.33 16.21 10.62
N LEU A 19 1.52 17.03 11.66
CA LEU A 19 1.31 16.60 13.05
C LEU A 19 -0.16 16.25 13.34
N GLY A 20 -1.11 17.03 12.82
CA GLY A 20 -2.54 16.77 13.01
C GLY A 20 -2.93 15.40 12.45
N PHE A 21 -2.48 15.07 11.24
CA PHE A 21 -2.73 13.77 10.62
C PHE A 21 -2.04 12.62 11.35
N LEU A 22 -0.80 12.79 11.80
CA LEU A 22 -0.07 11.77 12.56
C LEU A 22 -0.81 11.42 13.86
N ILE A 23 -1.27 12.43 14.59
CA ILE A 23 -2.05 12.22 15.82
C ILE A 23 -3.38 11.54 15.49
N LEU A 24 -4.10 12.04 14.49
CA LEU A 24 -5.40 11.50 14.10
C LEU A 24 -5.30 10.03 13.68
N THR A 25 -4.36 9.68 12.81
CA THR A 25 -4.16 8.30 12.33
C THR A 25 -3.71 7.35 13.45
N SER A 26 -2.85 7.81 14.34
CA SER A 26 -2.44 7.03 15.52
C SER A 26 -3.62 6.73 16.43
N VAL A 27 -4.42 7.75 16.77
CA VAL A 27 -5.63 7.58 17.59
C VAL A 27 -6.63 6.66 16.90
N PHE A 28 -6.88 6.85 15.60
CA PHE A 28 -7.81 6.02 14.84
C PHE A 28 -7.35 4.56 14.79
N SER A 29 -6.06 4.31 14.58
CA SER A 29 -5.48 2.97 14.58
C SER A 29 -5.63 2.27 15.94
N VAL A 30 -5.39 2.99 17.04
CA VAL A 30 -5.54 2.43 18.39
C VAL A 30 -7.00 2.13 18.70
N VAL A 31 -7.91 3.06 18.40
CA VAL A 31 -9.35 2.85 18.62
C VAL A 31 -9.85 1.68 17.77
N PHE A 32 -9.47 1.61 16.50
CA PHE A 32 -9.86 0.52 15.61
C PHE A 32 -9.31 -0.83 16.08
N GLY A 33 -8.05 -0.88 16.54
CA GLY A 33 -7.45 -2.08 17.11
C GLY A 33 -8.18 -2.56 18.37
N VAL A 34 -8.48 -1.65 19.30
CA VAL A 34 -9.22 -1.98 20.53
C VAL A 34 -10.68 -2.38 20.23
N LEU A 35 -11.30 -1.76 19.23
CA LEU A 35 -12.66 -2.08 18.79
C LEU A 35 -12.73 -3.49 18.20
N LEU A 36 -11.76 -3.87 17.35
CA LEU A 36 -11.64 -5.22 16.79
C LEU A 36 -11.38 -6.27 17.88
N GLU A 37 -10.54 -5.95 18.86
CA GLU A 37 -10.29 -6.81 20.03
C GLU A 37 -11.57 -7.02 20.85
N LYS A 38 -12.34 -5.95 21.10
CA LYS A 38 -13.63 -6.01 21.81
C LYS A 38 -14.74 -6.77 21.09
N MET A 39 -14.74 -6.79 19.76
CA MET A 39 -15.71 -7.55 18.96
C MET A 39 -15.40 -9.06 18.89
N GLY A 40 -14.33 -9.52 19.56
CA GLY A 40 -14.07 -10.96 19.74
C GLY A 40 -13.50 -11.66 18.51
N TRP A 41 -13.06 -10.93 17.49
CA TRP A 41 -12.36 -11.51 16.33
C TRP A 41 -10.92 -11.94 16.62
N ALA A 42 -10.47 -11.83 17.87
CA ALA A 42 -9.17 -12.30 18.34
C ALA A 42 -9.06 -13.85 18.37
N ASP A 43 -10.17 -14.60 18.38
CA ASP A 43 -10.15 -16.08 18.44
C ASP A 43 -9.98 -16.76 17.07
N GLN A 44 -10.05 -16.00 15.97
CA GLN A 44 -9.77 -16.50 14.60
C GLN A 44 -8.39 -16.07 14.09
N VAL A 45 -7.68 -15.23 14.83
CA VAL A 45 -6.25 -15.00 14.61
C VAL A 45 -5.53 -15.99 15.48
N LYS A 46 -4.88 -16.99 14.86
CA LYS A 46 -4.01 -17.93 15.58
C LYS A 46 -3.11 -17.11 16.50
N ASN A 47 -3.38 -17.18 17.81
CA ASN A 47 -2.61 -16.52 18.84
C ASN A 47 -1.20 -17.10 18.82
N VAL A 48 -0.36 -16.63 17.91
CA VAL A 48 1.09 -16.71 17.99
C VAL A 48 1.58 -15.68 19.02
N ARG A 49 0.95 -15.68 20.20
CA ARG A 49 1.78 -15.63 21.39
C ARG A 49 2.67 -16.84 21.25
N ILE A 50 3.91 -16.61 20.83
CA ILE A 50 5.02 -17.51 21.13
C ILE A 50 5.10 -17.52 22.67
N LYS A 51 4.17 -18.26 23.29
CA LYS A 51 4.36 -18.82 24.59
C LYS A 51 5.52 -19.76 24.35
N GLY A 52 6.71 -19.33 24.78
CA GLY A 52 7.87 -20.20 24.86
C GLY A 52 7.44 -21.48 25.55
N CYS A 53 7.25 -22.53 24.76
CA CYS A 53 6.93 -23.85 25.24
C CYS A 53 7.74 -24.81 24.37
N GLY A 54 8.94 -25.10 24.85
CA GLY A 54 9.40 -26.49 24.90
C GLY A 54 9.78 -27.17 23.60
N CYS A 55 10.36 -26.45 22.64
CA CYS A 55 11.28 -27.05 21.68
C CYS A 55 12.54 -26.19 21.64
N GLU A 56 13.64 -26.71 22.16
CA GLU A 56 14.98 -26.17 21.97
C GLU A 56 15.26 -25.98 20.47
N GLN A 57 15.11 -24.76 20.00
CA GLN A 57 16.23 -24.12 19.33
C GLN A 57 16.58 -22.92 20.19
N SER A 58 17.48 -23.17 21.14
CA SER A 58 18.34 -22.12 21.66
C SER A 58 19.11 -21.57 20.48
N GLU A 59 18.55 -20.57 19.81
CA GLU A 59 19.33 -19.72 18.95
C GLU A 59 20.20 -18.90 19.92
N GLU A 60 21.42 -19.39 20.13
CA GLU A 60 22.44 -18.73 20.94
C GLU A 60 22.48 -17.27 20.51
N ILE A 61 21.98 -16.38 21.36
CA ILE A 61 22.08 -14.95 21.15
C ILE A 61 23.57 -14.64 21.32
N PRO A 62 24.32 -14.35 20.25
CA PRO A 62 25.73 -14.07 20.41
C PRO A 62 25.87 -12.78 21.21
N GLU A 63 26.71 -12.76 22.24
CA GLU A 63 26.93 -11.55 23.05
C GLU A 63 27.66 -10.44 22.24
N GLY A 64 28.23 -10.78 21.07
CA GLY A 64 28.91 -9.87 20.16
C GLY A 64 27.98 -9.16 19.16
N PHE A 65 28.15 -7.84 19.03
CA PHE A 65 27.42 -7.00 18.05
C PHE A 65 27.59 -7.50 16.60
N ASN A 66 28.77 -8.00 16.24
CA ASN A 66 29.09 -8.51 14.90
C ASN A 66 28.34 -9.81 14.57
N ASP A 67 28.24 -10.72 15.52
CA ASP A 67 27.56 -12.00 15.32
C ASP A 67 26.04 -11.82 15.27
N ARG A 68 25.49 -10.88 16.05
CA ARG A 68 24.09 -10.45 15.93
C ARG A 68 23.78 -9.83 14.58
N LEU A 69 24.70 -9.04 14.03
CA LEU A 69 24.54 -8.41 12.72
C LEU A 69 24.54 -9.46 11.62
N LYS A 70 25.46 -10.44 11.70
CA LYS A 70 25.59 -11.52 10.72
C LYS A 70 24.38 -12.47 10.75
N LEU A 71 23.89 -12.81 11.94
CA LEU A 71 22.69 -13.61 12.13
C LEU A 71 21.43 -12.90 11.60
N SER A 72 21.25 -11.62 11.96
CA SER A 72 20.12 -10.80 11.48
C SER A 72 20.17 -10.59 9.97
N PHE A 73 21.36 -10.37 9.40
CA PHE A 73 21.54 -10.25 7.96
C PHE A 73 21.26 -11.57 7.23
N GLY A 74 21.68 -12.70 7.80
CA GLY A 74 21.36 -14.04 7.27
C GLY A 74 19.86 -14.31 7.25
N LYS A 75 19.15 -13.97 8.33
CA LYS A 75 17.68 -14.06 8.40
C LYS A 75 17.00 -13.14 7.40
N ALA A 76 17.38 -11.86 7.38
CA ALA A 76 16.84 -10.88 6.45
C ALA A 76 17.08 -11.30 4.98
N TRP A 77 18.24 -11.89 4.68
CA TRP A 77 18.55 -12.39 3.34
C TRP A 77 17.71 -13.61 2.96
N ALA A 78 17.47 -14.53 3.91
CA ALA A 78 16.61 -15.68 3.70
C ALA A 78 15.16 -15.24 3.43
N ASP A 79 14.64 -14.32 4.24
CA ASP A 79 13.29 -13.75 4.07
C ASP A 79 13.17 -12.99 2.75
N PHE A 80 14.16 -12.16 2.43
CA PHE A 80 14.22 -11.44 1.17
C PHE A 80 14.20 -12.41 -0.01
N LYS A 81 15.02 -13.47 0.01
CA LYS A 81 15.07 -14.47 -1.07
C LYS A 81 13.73 -15.20 -1.24
N ALA A 82 13.03 -15.48 -0.14
CA ALA A 82 11.72 -16.13 -0.18
C ALA A 82 10.67 -15.24 -0.88
N VAL A 83 10.70 -13.92 -0.65
CA VAL A 83 9.76 -12.97 -1.26
C VAL A 83 10.21 -12.49 -2.64
N PHE A 84 11.52 -12.53 -2.92
CA PHE A 84 12.13 -11.96 -4.13
C PHE A 84 11.53 -12.53 -5.42
N ILE A 85 11.33 -13.84 -5.50
CA ILE A 85 10.77 -14.47 -6.71
C ILE A 85 9.33 -14.00 -6.97
N TYR A 86 8.51 -13.89 -5.94
CA TYR A 86 7.15 -13.38 -6.04
C TYR A 86 7.13 -11.90 -6.40
N MET A 87 8.07 -11.12 -5.86
CA MET A 87 8.22 -9.71 -6.19
C MET A 87 8.60 -9.52 -7.67
N VAL A 88 9.56 -10.28 -8.19
CA VAL A 88 9.98 -10.21 -9.60
C VAL A 88 8.83 -10.57 -10.54
N ILE A 89 8.05 -11.61 -10.20
CA ILE A 89 6.85 -11.99 -10.97
C ILE A 89 5.81 -10.86 -10.93
N GLY A 90 5.51 -10.33 -9.74
CA GLY A 90 4.55 -9.23 -9.58
C GLY A 90 4.96 -7.97 -10.35
N VAL A 91 6.23 -7.58 -10.27
CA VAL A 91 6.79 -6.44 -11.02
C VAL A 91 6.77 -6.72 -12.52
N GLY A 92 7.08 -7.94 -12.96
CA GLY A 92 7.02 -8.31 -14.38
C GLY A 92 5.61 -8.22 -14.95
N ILE A 93 4.62 -8.73 -14.23
CA ILE A 93 3.20 -8.63 -14.62
C ILE A 93 2.74 -7.16 -14.59
N GLY A 94 3.08 -6.42 -13.53
CA GLY A 94 2.76 -5.01 -13.42
C GLY A 94 3.36 -4.17 -14.55
N ALA A 95 4.62 -4.43 -14.90
CA ALA A 95 5.30 -3.77 -16.02
C ALA A 95 4.67 -4.12 -17.37
N ALA A 96 4.24 -5.38 -17.57
CA ALA A 96 3.53 -5.78 -18.78
C ALA A 96 2.16 -5.08 -18.90
N ILE A 97 1.42 -4.96 -17.79
CA ILE A 97 0.14 -4.25 -17.75
C ILE A 97 0.34 -2.75 -18.01
N TYR A 98 1.31 -2.13 -17.32
CA TYR A 98 1.60 -0.70 -17.46
C TYR A 98 2.11 -0.35 -18.87
N GLY A 99 2.92 -1.23 -19.47
CA GLY A 99 3.37 -1.11 -20.85
C GLY A 99 2.24 -1.23 -21.88
N TYR A 100 1.16 -1.95 -21.54
CA TYR A 100 -0.03 -2.10 -22.38
C TYR A 100 -1.11 -1.04 -22.12
N LEU A 101 -0.98 -0.21 -21.07
CA LEU A 101 -1.94 0.81 -20.70
C LEU A 101 -1.39 2.22 -20.99
N PRO A 102 -1.22 2.62 -22.27
CA PRO A 102 -0.82 3.97 -22.62
C PRO A 102 -1.89 4.96 -22.16
N ALA A 103 -1.45 6.13 -21.69
CA ALA A 103 -2.32 7.22 -21.24
C ALA A 103 -3.39 7.60 -22.28
N ASP A 104 -3.11 7.37 -23.57
CA ASP A 104 -4.04 7.61 -24.69
C ASP A 104 -5.21 6.62 -24.73
N LEU A 105 -5.00 5.35 -24.35
CA LEU A 105 -6.10 4.38 -24.24
C LEU A 105 -6.99 4.68 -23.03
N LEU A 106 -6.39 5.08 -21.90
CA LEU A 106 -7.14 5.53 -20.73
C LEU A 106 -7.98 6.78 -21.06
N ALA A 107 -7.42 7.78 -21.74
CA ALA A 107 -8.16 8.96 -22.15
C ALA A 107 -9.28 8.66 -23.16
N LYS A 108 -9.05 7.74 -24.11
CA LYS A 108 -10.06 7.33 -25.10
C LYS A 108 -11.20 6.50 -24.50
N VAL A 109 -10.91 5.69 -23.46
CA VAL A 109 -11.89 4.87 -22.75
C VAL A 109 -12.63 5.67 -21.66
N ALA A 110 -11.96 6.64 -21.04
CA ALA A 110 -12.51 7.53 -20.01
C ALA A 110 -13.21 8.78 -20.59
N GLY A 111 -13.28 8.91 -21.92
CA GLY A 111 -13.89 10.04 -22.60
C GLY A 111 -15.37 10.24 -22.25
N PRO A 112 -15.88 11.47 -22.34
CA PRO A 112 -17.21 11.86 -21.87
C PRO A 112 -18.37 11.23 -22.67
N ASP A 113 -18.11 10.75 -23.89
CA ASP A 113 -19.11 10.09 -24.73
C ASP A 113 -19.39 8.62 -24.35
N ASN A 114 -18.66 8.05 -23.38
CA ASN A 114 -18.85 6.65 -22.98
C ASN A 114 -19.53 6.52 -21.60
N PRO A 115 -20.82 6.13 -21.53
CA PRO A 115 -21.51 5.92 -20.25
C PRO A 115 -20.93 4.75 -19.43
N TYR A 116 -20.16 3.85 -20.05
CA TYR A 116 -19.48 2.75 -19.35
C TYR A 116 -18.08 3.11 -18.85
N ALA A 117 -17.61 4.36 -19.08
CA ALA A 117 -16.29 4.82 -18.67
C ALA A 117 -16.00 4.56 -17.18
N VAL A 118 -16.99 4.74 -16.31
CA VAL A 118 -16.86 4.56 -14.86
C VAL A 118 -16.52 3.11 -14.49
N ILE A 119 -17.25 2.13 -15.05
CA ILE A 119 -17.06 0.71 -14.73
C ILE A 119 -15.72 0.22 -15.27
N VAL A 120 -15.41 0.59 -16.51
CA VAL A 120 -14.16 0.17 -17.16
C VAL A 120 -12.96 0.73 -16.40
N VAL A 121 -12.98 2.02 -16.05
CA VAL A 121 -11.90 2.65 -15.30
C VAL A 121 -11.77 2.09 -13.89
N ALA A 122 -12.86 1.68 -13.23
CA ALA A 122 -12.78 1.00 -11.93
C ALA A 122 -12.07 -0.36 -12.03
N ILE A 123 -12.31 -1.13 -13.09
CA ILE A 123 -11.64 -2.42 -13.32
C ILE A 123 -10.16 -2.22 -13.63
N PHE A 124 -9.82 -1.21 -14.44
CA PHE A 124 -8.43 -0.90 -14.75
C PHE A 124 -7.69 -0.19 -13.60
N GLY A 125 -8.39 0.48 -12.69
CA GLY A 125 -7.79 1.09 -11.50
C GLY A 125 -7.36 0.06 -10.46
N MET A 126 -8.04 -1.09 -10.39
CA MET A 126 -7.70 -2.23 -9.52
C MET A 126 -6.21 -2.65 -9.58
N PRO A 127 -5.64 -2.98 -10.76
CA PRO A 127 -4.24 -3.38 -10.88
C PRO A 127 -3.25 -2.21 -10.81
N LEU A 128 -3.71 -0.96 -10.92
CA LEU A 128 -2.84 0.21 -11.05
C LEU A 128 -2.22 0.64 -9.70
N TYR A 129 -2.75 0.13 -8.57
CA TYR A 129 -2.29 0.38 -7.19
C TYR A 129 -1.70 1.79 -7.03
N ILE A 130 -2.57 2.80 -6.99
CA ILE A 130 -2.13 4.19 -6.96
C ILE A 130 -2.11 4.65 -5.51
N ARG A 131 -0.99 5.23 -5.09
CA ARG A 131 -0.93 5.88 -3.79
C ARG A 131 -1.83 7.11 -3.76
N VAL A 132 -2.54 7.34 -2.65
CA VAL A 132 -3.42 8.51 -2.42
C VAL A 132 -2.78 9.82 -2.90
N GLU A 133 -1.49 10.00 -2.60
CA GLU A 133 -0.73 11.22 -2.85
C GLU A 133 -0.51 11.51 -4.33
N SER A 134 -0.25 10.45 -5.11
CA SER A 134 -0.12 10.51 -6.56
C SER A 134 -1.47 10.50 -7.28
N ALA A 135 -2.53 10.00 -6.64
CA ALA A 135 -3.84 9.88 -7.26
C ALA A 135 -4.47 11.24 -7.59
N ILE A 136 -4.24 12.25 -6.73
CA ILE A 136 -4.75 13.61 -6.94
C ILE A 136 -4.16 14.26 -8.21
N PRO A 137 -2.82 14.39 -8.37
CA PRO A 137 -2.25 15.00 -9.57
C PRO A 137 -2.51 14.17 -10.84
N ILE A 138 -2.52 12.82 -10.73
CA ILE A 138 -2.86 11.95 -11.87
C ILE A 138 -4.32 12.19 -12.30
N GLY A 139 -5.24 12.26 -11.35
CA GLY A 139 -6.65 12.55 -11.62
C GLY A 139 -6.84 13.91 -12.30
N LEU A 140 -6.13 14.93 -11.83
CA LEU A 140 -6.17 16.27 -12.43
C LEU A 140 -5.65 16.26 -13.87
N ALA A 141 -4.53 15.58 -14.14
CA ALA A 141 -3.99 15.44 -15.48
C ALA A 141 -4.92 14.67 -16.44
N LEU A 142 -5.67 13.68 -15.93
CA LEU A 142 -6.69 12.97 -16.69
C LEU A 142 -7.89 13.86 -17.03
N MET A 143 -8.34 14.71 -16.09
CA MET A 143 -9.38 15.71 -16.35
C MET A 143 -8.94 16.71 -17.42
N GLU A 144 -7.70 17.19 -17.38
CA GLU A 144 -7.13 18.09 -18.40
C GLU A 144 -7.05 17.42 -19.78
N LYS A 145 -6.85 16.10 -19.83
CA LYS A 145 -6.89 15.29 -21.06
C LYS A 145 -8.31 14.93 -21.53
N GLY A 146 -9.35 15.46 -20.88
CA GLY A 146 -10.74 15.30 -21.29
C GLY A 146 -11.42 14.04 -20.73
N ALA A 147 -10.89 13.41 -19.68
CA ALA A 147 -11.59 12.33 -18.99
C ALA A 147 -12.84 12.86 -18.25
N SER A 148 -13.91 12.07 -18.22
CA SER A 148 -15.10 12.41 -17.44
C SER A 148 -14.80 12.42 -15.94
N ILE A 149 -15.46 13.32 -15.21
CA ILE A 149 -15.22 13.45 -13.76
C ILE A 149 -15.58 12.15 -13.00
N GLY A 150 -16.60 11.43 -13.48
CA GLY A 150 -16.99 10.12 -12.94
C GLY A 150 -15.93 9.06 -13.13
N ALA A 151 -15.26 9.02 -14.28
CA ALA A 151 -14.16 8.10 -14.52
C ALA A 151 -12.95 8.41 -13.62
N VAL A 152 -12.63 9.70 -13.41
CA VAL A 152 -11.53 10.11 -12.53
C VAL A 152 -11.80 9.74 -11.07
N ILE A 153 -13.02 9.98 -10.58
CA ILE A 153 -13.43 9.57 -9.23
C ILE A 153 -13.37 8.04 -9.10
N ALA A 154 -13.85 7.30 -10.10
CA ALA A 154 -13.77 5.83 -10.09
C ALA A 154 -12.32 5.32 -10.07
N LEU A 155 -11.41 5.97 -10.80
CA LEU A 155 -9.99 5.63 -10.79
C LEU A 155 -9.37 5.86 -9.41
N ILE A 156 -9.68 7.00 -8.77
CA ILE A 156 -9.17 7.32 -7.44
C ILE A 156 -9.70 6.30 -6.43
N ILE A 157 -11.01 6.00 -6.43
CA ILE A 157 -11.60 5.05 -5.48
C ILE A 157 -11.05 3.64 -5.68
N SER A 158 -10.98 3.15 -6.93
CA SER A 158 -10.48 1.80 -7.21
C SER A 158 -8.98 1.66 -7.03
N GLY A 159 -8.19 2.62 -7.51
CA GLY A 159 -6.73 2.57 -7.43
C GLY A 159 -6.18 2.81 -6.02
N VAL A 160 -6.82 3.70 -5.25
CA VAL A 160 -6.40 4.04 -3.89
C VAL A 160 -7.10 3.20 -2.83
N GLY A 161 -8.39 2.89 -3.00
CA GLY A 161 -9.17 2.18 -2.00
C GLY A 161 -8.84 0.69 -1.87
N ILE A 162 -8.16 0.12 -2.87
CA ILE A 162 -7.67 -1.26 -2.84
C ILE A 162 -6.24 -1.32 -2.27
N ALA A 163 -5.60 -0.15 -2.12
CA ALA A 163 -4.21 -0.02 -1.78
C ALA A 163 -3.90 -0.08 -0.27
#